data_AF-A0A1H1JLP6-F1
#
_entry.id   AF-A0A1H1JLP6-F1
#
_cell.length_a   1.000
_cell.length_b   1.000
_cell.length_c   1.000
_cell.angle_alpha   90.00
_cell.angle_beta   90.00
_cell.angle_gamma   90.00
#
_symmetry.space_group_name_H-M   'P 1'
#
loop_
_entity.id
_entity.type
_entity.pdbx_description
1 polymer ?
#
loop_
_entity_poly.entity_id
_entity_poly.type
_entity_poly.pdbx_seq_one_letter_code
_entity_poly.pdbx_strand_id
1 'polypeptide(L)'
;MSSHRSPSNGIEVPILAGAAAFLGFCFWIAQISGASLASVMKSAFGLIGLAVVVGGALWWLKDYFFIGAAFYLVVGWRVVWPVLDSIAAGGHEGEDWPLMPYENTFMASGWLNWSVESILIAVFIYGISRRGRDSYYARRGHIMTTYRELKKQIAALTDHANAVRATEFLSVVNEIRAMVAEYGITEKDIFPAHRGRPRKHQPRPPKYRDPQTGATWSGRGRPPAWIRGKTRERFEIKG
;
A
#
# COMPACT_ATOMS: atom_id res chain seq x y z
N MET A 1 33.75 -51.08 18.27
CA MET A 1 33.51 -50.76 16.85
C MET A 1 32.20 -49.98 16.74
N SER A 2 32.27 -48.67 16.92
CA SER A 2 31.13 -47.76 16.80
C SER A 2 30.89 -47.45 15.32
N SER A 3 29.81 -47.98 14.75
CA SER A 3 29.39 -47.70 13.39
C SER A 3 28.92 -46.25 13.26
N HIS A 4 29.73 -45.40 12.64
CA HIS A 4 29.32 -44.08 12.18
C HIS A 4 28.30 -44.26 11.04
N ARG A 5 27.00 -44.16 11.32
CA ARG A 5 26.00 -43.92 10.27
C ARG A 5 26.03 -42.43 9.93
N SER A 6 26.41 -42.11 8.70
CA SER A 6 26.35 -40.75 8.16
C SER A 6 24.89 -40.31 7.96
N PRO A 7 24.47 -39.11 8.41
CA PRO A 7 23.10 -38.63 8.31
C PRO A 7 22.74 -37.94 6.96
N SER A 8 23.59 -38.01 5.94
CA SER A 8 23.42 -37.25 4.68
C SER A 8 22.32 -37.77 3.74
N ASN A 9 21.86 -39.01 3.89
CA ASN A 9 20.94 -39.65 2.93
C ASN A 9 19.49 -39.13 3.01
N GLY A 10 19.14 -38.27 3.97
CA GLY A 10 17.76 -37.82 4.18
C GLY A 10 17.28 -36.74 3.20
N ILE A 11 18.20 -35.94 2.64
CA ILE A 11 17.88 -34.78 1.77
C ILE A 11 18.25 -35.05 0.31
N GLU A 12 19.25 -35.90 0.04
CA GLU A 12 19.74 -36.17 -1.31
C GLU A 12 18.75 -37.00 -2.16
N VAL A 13 18.08 -37.98 -1.54
CA VAL A 13 17.11 -38.86 -2.23
C VAL A 13 15.90 -38.11 -2.81
N PRO A 14 15.22 -37.19 -2.08
CA PRO A 14 14.10 -36.45 -2.65
C PRO A 14 14.51 -35.43 -3.72
N ILE A 15 15.70 -34.84 -3.64
CA ILE A 15 16.21 -33.92 -4.68
C ILE A 15 16.50 -34.68 -5.97
N LEU A 16 17.15 -35.84 -5.88
CA LEU A 16 17.44 -36.69 -7.02
C LEU A 16 16.15 -37.26 -7.65
N ALA A 17 15.18 -37.64 -6.83
CA ALA A 17 13.87 -38.09 -7.31
C ALA A 17 13.11 -36.95 -8.04
N GLY A 18 13.15 -35.73 -7.50
CA GLY A 18 12.56 -34.55 -8.14
C GLY A 18 13.22 -34.22 -9.48
N ALA A 19 14.55 -34.26 -9.55
CA ALA A 19 15.29 -34.05 -10.80
C ALA A 19 14.97 -35.12 -11.86
N ALA A 20 14.88 -36.39 -11.47
CA ALA A 20 14.50 -37.47 -12.38
C ALA A 20 13.06 -37.33 -12.89
N ALA A 21 12.11 -36.96 -12.02
CA ALA A 21 10.73 -36.70 -12.41
C ALA A 21 10.62 -35.51 -13.39
N PHE A 22 11.38 -34.43 -13.14
CA PHE A 22 11.43 -33.28 -14.03
C PHE A 22 11.99 -33.63 -15.41
N LEU A 23 13.11 -34.36 -15.47
CA LEU A 23 13.68 -34.81 -16.75
C LEU A 23 12.73 -35.76 -17.50
N GLY A 24 12.08 -36.69 -16.79
CA GLY A 24 11.06 -37.56 -17.36
C GLY A 24 9.87 -36.79 -17.93
N PHE A 25 9.43 -35.74 -17.24
CA PHE A 25 8.35 -34.85 -17.70
C PHE A 25 8.76 -34.05 -18.93
N CYS A 26 9.96 -33.44 -18.94
CA CYS A 26 10.49 -32.75 -20.12
C CYS A 26 10.63 -33.69 -21.33
N PHE A 27 11.08 -34.93 -21.10
CA PHE A 27 11.17 -35.94 -22.15
C PHE A 27 9.80 -36.34 -22.69
N TRP A 28 8.81 -36.52 -21.82
CA TRP A 28 7.43 -36.79 -22.22
C TRP A 28 6.82 -35.64 -23.04
N ILE A 29 7.07 -34.38 -22.66
CA ILE A 29 6.68 -33.21 -23.43
C ILE A 29 7.36 -33.19 -24.81
N ALA A 30 8.66 -33.46 -24.87
CA ALA A 30 9.41 -33.51 -26.13
C ALA A 30 8.82 -34.55 -27.09
N GLN A 31 8.46 -35.73 -26.57
CA GLN A 31 7.81 -36.80 -27.34
C GLN A 31 6.41 -36.43 -27.85
N ILE A 32 5.57 -35.82 -27.01
CA ILE A 32 4.21 -35.42 -27.41
C ILE A 32 4.21 -34.28 -28.42
N SER A 33 5.13 -33.33 -28.26
CA SER A 33 5.20 -32.14 -29.11
C SER A 33 5.99 -32.37 -30.40
N GLY A 34 6.81 -33.42 -30.49
CA GLY A 34 7.76 -33.62 -31.58
C GLY A 34 8.95 -32.67 -31.55
N ALA A 35 9.19 -32.00 -30.41
CA ALA A 35 10.30 -31.06 -30.21
C ALA A 35 11.56 -31.78 -29.71
N SER A 36 12.72 -31.16 -29.89
CA SER A 36 13.97 -31.64 -29.30
C SER A 36 13.94 -31.52 -27.78
N LEU A 37 14.53 -32.49 -27.07
CA LEU A 37 14.65 -32.43 -25.61
C LEU A 37 15.43 -31.19 -25.16
N ALA A 38 16.46 -30.77 -25.90
CA ALA A 38 17.29 -29.63 -25.54
C ALA A 38 16.53 -28.29 -25.70
N SER A 39 15.64 -28.13 -26.69
CA SER A 39 14.77 -26.96 -26.78
C SER A 39 13.77 -26.90 -25.61
N VAL A 40 13.15 -28.04 -25.28
CA VAL A 40 12.22 -28.15 -24.14
C VAL A 40 12.92 -27.81 -22.82
N MET A 41 14.15 -28.28 -22.62
CA MET A 41 14.93 -27.93 -21.43
C MET A 41 15.30 -26.44 -21.38
N LYS A 42 15.79 -25.85 -22.48
CA LYS A 42 16.12 -24.41 -22.57
C LYS A 42 14.92 -23.56 -22.17
N SER A 43 13.74 -23.88 -22.69
CA SER A 43 12.49 -23.18 -22.36
C SER A 43 12.04 -23.44 -20.91
N ALA A 44 12.14 -24.67 -20.41
CA ALA A 44 11.73 -25.01 -19.05
C ALA A 44 12.54 -24.24 -18.00
N PHE A 45 13.86 -24.16 -18.14
CA PHE A 45 14.70 -23.40 -17.20
C PHE A 45 14.40 -21.90 -17.24
N GLY A 46 14.19 -21.33 -18.43
CA GLY A 46 13.84 -19.90 -18.56
C GLY A 46 12.48 -19.58 -17.93
N LEU A 47 11.48 -20.47 -18.08
CA LEU A 47 10.15 -20.29 -17.50
C LEU A 47 10.19 -20.41 -15.97
N ILE A 48 10.94 -21.37 -15.44
CA ILE A 48 11.13 -21.53 -13.99
C ILE A 48 11.83 -20.29 -13.41
N GLY A 49 12.90 -19.80 -14.05
CA GLY A 49 13.61 -18.59 -13.62
C GLY A 49 12.68 -17.37 -13.60
N LEU A 50 11.89 -17.18 -14.67
CA LEU A 50 10.90 -16.11 -14.74
C LEU A 50 9.81 -16.25 -13.67
N ALA A 51 9.37 -17.48 -13.38
CA ALA A 51 8.34 -17.77 -12.39
C ALA A 51 8.83 -17.46 -10.97
N VAL A 52 10.11 -17.69 -10.68
CA VAL A 52 10.72 -17.32 -9.40
C VAL A 52 10.77 -15.79 -9.24
N VAL A 53 11.17 -15.06 -10.27
CA VAL A 53 11.24 -13.58 -10.24
C VAL A 53 9.84 -12.99 -10.10
N VAL A 54 8.88 -13.44 -10.90
CA VAL A 54 7.50 -12.96 -10.85
C VAL A 54 6.83 -13.38 -9.54
N GLY A 55 7.04 -14.61 -9.07
CA GLY A 55 6.52 -15.09 -7.79
C GLY A 55 7.05 -14.28 -6.61
N GLY A 56 8.34 -13.96 -6.59
CA GLY A 56 8.95 -13.08 -5.59
C GLY A 56 8.37 -11.66 -5.63
N ALA A 57 8.20 -11.10 -6.83
CA ALA A 57 7.57 -9.79 -7.01
C ALA A 57 6.09 -9.79 -6.54
N LEU A 58 5.34 -10.84 -6.86
CA LEU A 58 3.94 -11.01 -6.47
C LEU A 58 3.76 -11.23 -4.96
N TRP A 59 4.72 -11.88 -4.30
CA TRP A 59 4.72 -12.02 -2.84
C TRP A 59 4.79 -10.66 -2.13
N TRP A 60 5.55 -9.72 -2.71
CA TRP A 60 5.67 -8.35 -2.21
C TRP A 60 4.46 -7.48 -2.60
N LEU A 61 3.90 -7.69 -3.79
CA LEU A 61 2.83 -6.90 -4.38
C LEU A 61 1.47 -7.60 -4.27
N LYS A 62 1.02 -7.96 -3.06
CA LYS A 62 -0.19 -8.78 -2.76
C LYS A 62 -1.40 -8.61 -3.69
N ASP A 63 -1.70 -7.40 -4.18
CA ASP A 63 -2.84 -7.13 -5.06
C ASP A 63 -2.56 -7.26 -6.58
N TYR A 64 -1.31 -7.48 -6.99
CA TYR A 64 -0.84 -7.41 -8.37
C TYR A 64 -0.73 -8.77 -9.06
N PHE A 65 -1.30 -9.84 -8.49
CA PHE A 65 -1.26 -11.20 -9.06
C PHE A 65 -1.53 -11.24 -10.58
N PHE A 66 -2.62 -10.62 -11.02
CA PHE A 66 -3.00 -10.60 -12.44
C PHE A 66 -2.01 -9.84 -13.33
N ILE A 67 -1.33 -8.83 -12.79
CA ILE A 67 -0.31 -8.05 -13.52
C ILE A 67 0.97 -8.88 -13.62
N GLY A 68 1.39 -9.55 -12.54
CA GLY A 68 2.52 -10.46 -12.59
C GLY A 68 2.29 -11.65 -13.51
N ALA A 69 1.10 -12.26 -13.48
CA ALA A 69 0.74 -13.38 -14.36
C ALA A 69 0.72 -12.95 -15.84
N ALA A 70 0.18 -11.78 -16.16
CA ALA A 70 0.19 -11.28 -17.53
C ALA A 70 1.59 -10.86 -18.00
N PHE A 71 2.41 -10.27 -17.14
CA PHE A 71 3.83 -10.03 -17.42
C PHE A 71 4.60 -11.33 -17.68
N TYR A 72 4.34 -12.36 -16.86
CA TYR A 72 4.89 -13.69 -17.05
C TYR A 72 4.52 -14.29 -18.40
N LEU A 73 3.29 -14.11 -18.87
CA LEU A 73 2.88 -14.59 -20.20
C LEU A 73 3.54 -13.81 -21.34
N VAL A 74 3.65 -12.47 -21.21
CA VAL A 74 4.32 -11.61 -22.21
C VAL A 74 5.79 -12.01 -22.37
N VAL A 75 6.52 -12.15 -21.26
CA VAL A 75 7.96 -12.46 -21.27
C VAL A 75 8.20 -13.96 -21.50
N GLY A 76 7.36 -14.82 -20.91
CA GLY A 76 7.46 -16.27 -21.01
C GLY A 76 7.20 -16.81 -22.41
N TRP A 77 6.38 -16.12 -23.22
CA TRP A 77 6.19 -16.47 -24.62
C TRP A 77 7.53 -16.50 -25.40
N ARG A 78 8.44 -15.55 -25.13
CA ARG A 78 9.77 -15.54 -25.77
C ARG A 78 10.64 -16.72 -25.35
N VAL A 79 10.46 -17.19 -24.12
CA VAL A 79 11.18 -18.34 -23.60
C VAL A 79 10.69 -19.64 -24.25
N VAL A 80 9.43 -19.73 -24.67
CA VAL A 80 8.84 -20.90 -25.34
C VAL A 80 9.23 -20.98 -26.83
N TRP A 81 9.68 -19.88 -27.42
CA TRP A 81 9.99 -19.78 -28.85
C TRP A 81 10.91 -20.88 -29.40
N PRO A 82 12.02 -21.28 -28.74
CA PRO A 82 12.90 -22.36 -29.22
C PRO A 82 12.20 -23.71 -29.37
N VAL A 83 11.18 -24.00 -28.56
CA VAL A 83 10.38 -25.24 -28.68
C VAL A 83 9.52 -25.19 -29.93
N LEU A 84 8.84 -24.07 -30.18
CA LEU A 84 8.03 -23.89 -31.40
C LEU A 84 8.90 -23.98 -32.66
N ASP A 85 10.11 -23.46 -32.58
CA ASP A 85 11.11 -23.50 -33.62
C ASP A 85 11.57 -24.94 -33.90
N SER A 86 11.85 -25.71 -32.85
CA SER A 86 12.20 -27.13 -32.96
C SER A 86 11.06 -27.98 -33.53
N ILE A 87 9.80 -27.72 -33.14
CA ILE A 87 8.62 -28.41 -33.70
C ILE A 87 8.50 -28.11 -35.20
N ALA A 88 8.69 -26.85 -35.59
CA ALA A 88 8.64 -26.46 -37.00
C ALA A 88 9.79 -27.05 -37.83
N ALA A 89 10.92 -27.34 -37.19
CA ALA A 89 12.07 -28.06 -37.76
C ALA A 89 11.96 -29.60 -37.69
N GLY A 90 10.81 -30.14 -37.25
CA GLY A 90 10.62 -31.59 -37.15
C GLY A 90 11.45 -32.26 -36.05
N GLY A 91 11.82 -31.52 -35.00
CA GLY A 91 12.58 -32.02 -33.86
C GLY A 91 14.11 -31.88 -33.99
N HIS A 92 14.60 -31.30 -35.09
CA HIS A 92 16.03 -31.07 -35.31
C HIS A 92 16.48 -29.68 -34.83
N GLU A 93 17.71 -29.58 -34.31
CA GLU A 93 18.35 -28.31 -33.95
C GLU A 93 19.19 -27.83 -35.14
N GLY A 94 19.10 -26.53 -35.45
CA GLY A 94 19.41 -25.93 -36.77
C GLY A 94 20.86 -25.90 -37.25
N GLU A 95 21.68 -26.92 -36.98
CA GLU A 95 23.05 -27.00 -37.52
C GLU A 95 23.38 -28.31 -38.26
N ASP A 96 22.56 -29.37 -38.16
CA ASP A 96 22.98 -30.73 -38.58
C ASP A 96 22.37 -31.28 -39.88
N TRP A 97 21.46 -30.57 -40.58
CA TRP A 97 20.82 -31.11 -41.80
C TRP A 97 21.38 -30.51 -43.10
N PRO A 98 22.01 -31.30 -44.00
CA PRO A 98 22.76 -30.75 -45.15
C PRO A 98 21.94 -30.15 -46.30
N LEU A 99 20.60 -30.16 -46.25
CA LEU A 99 19.77 -29.96 -47.46
C LEU A 99 18.64 -28.91 -47.35
N MET A 100 18.48 -28.19 -46.24
CA MET A 100 17.47 -27.11 -46.16
C MET A 100 18.00 -25.87 -45.42
N PRO A 101 18.21 -24.73 -46.12
CA PRO A 101 18.55 -23.46 -45.50
C PRO A 101 17.38 -22.96 -44.63
N TYR A 102 17.70 -22.51 -43.41
CA TYR A 102 16.76 -22.09 -42.36
C TYR A 102 16.05 -20.74 -42.62
N GLU A 103 15.95 -20.29 -43.87
CA GLU A 103 15.55 -18.91 -44.15
C GLU A 103 14.02 -18.71 -44.27
N ASN A 104 13.22 -19.77 -44.37
CA ASN A 104 11.85 -19.65 -44.92
C ASN A 104 10.71 -20.23 -44.07
N THR A 105 10.94 -20.63 -42.82
CA THR A 105 9.86 -21.14 -41.96
C THR A 105 8.93 -19.99 -41.57
N PHE A 106 7.60 -20.15 -41.61
CA PHE A 106 6.64 -19.12 -41.15
C PHE A 106 6.95 -18.64 -39.72
N MET A 107 7.50 -19.53 -38.88
CA MET A 107 8.03 -19.25 -37.53
C MET A 107 9.29 -18.39 -37.51
N ALA A 108 10.14 -18.41 -38.55
CA ALA A 108 11.33 -17.55 -38.66
C ALA A 108 10.98 -16.10 -39.06
N SER A 109 9.73 -15.82 -39.41
CA SER A 109 9.29 -14.46 -39.75
C SER A 109 9.27 -13.57 -38.50
N GLY A 110 10.17 -12.60 -38.44
CA GLY A 110 10.20 -11.61 -37.35
C GLY A 110 8.85 -10.92 -37.13
N TRP A 111 8.04 -10.81 -38.20
CA TRP A 111 6.68 -10.26 -38.18
C TRP A 111 5.71 -11.06 -37.30
N LEU A 112 5.71 -12.39 -37.36
CA LEU A 112 4.84 -13.21 -36.50
C LEU A 112 5.20 -13.04 -35.03
N ASN A 113 6.51 -12.99 -34.75
CA ASN A 113 7.02 -12.83 -33.40
C ASN A 113 6.63 -11.48 -32.78
N TRP A 114 6.75 -10.40 -33.56
CA TRP A 114 6.29 -9.06 -33.17
C TRP A 114 4.77 -8.98 -33.03
N SER A 115 4.01 -9.71 -33.85
CA SER A 115 2.55 -9.71 -33.81
C SER A 115 2.02 -10.35 -32.51
N VAL A 116 2.56 -11.51 -32.13
CA VAL A 116 2.14 -12.18 -30.89
C VAL A 116 2.55 -11.38 -29.66
N GLU A 117 3.77 -10.83 -29.64
CA GLU A 117 4.22 -9.96 -28.56
C GLU A 117 3.34 -8.71 -28.42
N SER A 118 2.98 -8.08 -29.54
CA SER A 118 2.08 -6.90 -29.55
C SER A 118 0.69 -7.23 -29.01
N ILE A 119 0.14 -8.39 -29.35
CA ILE A 119 -1.17 -8.85 -28.82
C ILE A 119 -1.08 -9.08 -27.31
N LEU A 120 -0.03 -9.75 -26.82
CA LEU A 120 0.15 -10.01 -25.39
C LEU A 120 0.33 -8.70 -24.60
N ILE A 121 1.12 -7.75 -25.13
CA ILE A 121 1.28 -6.42 -24.55
C ILE A 121 -0.04 -5.64 -24.55
N ALA A 122 -0.81 -5.70 -25.64
CA ALA A 122 -2.11 -5.03 -25.72
C ALA A 122 -3.10 -5.59 -24.68
N VAL A 123 -3.15 -6.92 -24.51
CA VAL A 123 -3.96 -7.58 -23.48
C VAL A 123 -3.49 -7.20 -22.08
N PHE A 124 -2.18 -7.10 -21.86
CA PHE A 124 -1.60 -6.66 -20.59
C PHE A 124 -1.99 -5.21 -20.24
N ILE A 125 -1.81 -4.29 -21.18
CA ILE A 125 -2.19 -2.87 -21.04
C ILE A 125 -3.70 -2.75 -20.84
N TYR A 126 -4.50 -3.52 -21.60
CA TYR A 126 -5.95 -3.56 -21.44
C TYR A 126 -6.36 -4.05 -20.04
N GLY A 127 -5.70 -5.08 -19.51
CA GLY A 127 -5.91 -5.59 -18.15
C GLY A 127 -5.62 -4.55 -17.08
N ILE A 128 -4.48 -3.85 -17.18
CA ILE A 128 -4.13 -2.73 -16.29
C ILE A 128 -5.18 -1.61 -16.39
N SER A 129 -5.55 -1.24 -17.62
CA SER A 129 -6.49 -0.14 -17.89
C SER A 129 -7.91 -0.43 -17.42
N ARG A 130 -8.35 -1.69 -17.45
CA ARG A 130 -9.65 -2.11 -16.90
C ARG A 130 -9.68 -1.98 -15.38
N ARG A 131 -8.64 -2.45 -14.70
CA ARG A 131 -8.57 -2.42 -13.23
C ARG A 131 -8.47 -1.00 -12.64
N GLY A 132 -7.77 -0.11 -13.35
CA GLY A 132 -7.76 1.32 -13.01
C GLY A 132 -9.16 1.92 -13.05
N ARG A 133 -9.94 1.65 -14.11
CA ARG A 133 -11.31 2.17 -14.30
C ARG A 133 -12.26 1.80 -13.17
N ASP A 134 -12.22 0.57 -12.68
CA ASP A 134 -13.08 0.14 -11.56
C ASP A 134 -12.84 0.98 -10.30
N SER A 135 -11.58 1.34 -10.06
CA SER A 135 -11.17 2.23 -8.96
C SER A 135 -11.66 3.67 -9.15
N TYR A 136 -11.72 4.16 -10.39
CA TYR A 136 -12.24 5.49 -10.71
C TYR A 136 -13.76 5.58 -10.53
N TYR A 137 -14.52 4.56 -10.94
CA TYR A 137 -15.98 4.55 -10.75
C TYR A 137 -16.38 4.37 -9.29
N ALA A 138 -15.70 3.51 -8.53
CA ALA A 138 -15.95 3.34 -7.09
C ALA A 138 -15.67 4.63 -6.29
N ARG A 139 -14.57 5.32 -6.60
CA ARG A 139 -14.22 6.61 -5.98
C ARG A 139 -15.22 7.71 -6.36
N ARG A 140 -15.69 7.75 -7.61
CA ARG A 140 -16.69 8.73 -8.06
C ARG A 140 -18.07 8.48 -7.44
N GLY A 141 -18.46 7.22 -7.25
CA GLY A 141 -19.66 6.83 -6.51
C GLY A 141 -19.62 7.33 -5.06
N HIS A 142 -18.44 7.30 -4.43
CA HIS A 142 -18.23 7.87 -3.10
C HIS A 142 -18.32 9.41 -3.08
N ILE A 143 -17.87 10.11 -4.13
CA ILE A 143 -18.02 11.59 -4.20
C ILE A 143 -19.48 12.00 -4.39
N MET A 144 -20.32 11.11 -4.95
CA MET A 144 -21.76 11.32 -5.12
C MET A 144 -22.60 10.77 -3.95
N THR A 145 -21.99 10.31 -2.84
CA THR A 145 -22.79 9.97 -1.65
C THR A 145 -23.50 11.23 -1.17
N THR A 146 -24.82 11.19 -1.14
CA THR A 146 -25.62 12.31 -0.65
C THR A 146 -25.24 12.59 0.80
N TYR A 147 -25.20 13.86 1.20
CA TYR A 147 -24.88 14.30 2.57
C TYR A 147 -25.64 13.52 3.67
N ARG A 148 -26.87 13.10 3.39
CA ARG A 148 -27.69 12.26 4.27
C ARG A 148 -27.06 10.88 4.57
N GLU A 149 -26.48 10.24 3.55
CA GLU A 149 -25.86 8.92 3.69
C GLU A 149 -24.53 9.02 4.47
N LEU A 150 -23.74 10.07 4.20
CA LEU A 150 -22.51 10.32 4.96
C LEU A 150 -22.81 10.55 6.45
N LYS A 151 -23.85 11.32 6.78
CA LYS A 151 -24.31 11.50 8.16
C LYS A 151 -24.71 10.18 8.82
N LYS A 152 -25.38 9.29 8.08
CA LYS A 152 -25.79 7.98 8.58
C LYS A 152 -24.57 7.10 8.89
N GLN A 153 -23.55 7.13 8.04
CA GLN A 153 -22.29 6.41 8.27
C GLN A 153 -21.54 6.94 9.50
N ILE A 154 -21.49 8.26 9.68
CA ILE A 154 -20.89 8.88 10.89
C ILE A 154 -21.62 8.45 12.15
N ALA A 155 -22.95 8.45 12.14
CA ALA A 155 -23.75 8.00 13.27
C ALA A 155 -23.45 6.53 13.61
N ALA A 156 -23.46 5.65 12.60
CA ALA A 156 -23.17 4.23 12.79
C ALA A 156 -21.74 3.99 13.34
N LEU A 157 -20.75 4.72 12.85
CA LEU A 157 -19.37 4.64 13.38
C LEU A 157 -19.28 5.16 14.81
N THR A 158 -20.02 6.22 15.14
CA THR A 158 -20.08 6.78 16.49
C THR A 158 -20.74 5.79 17.46
N ASP A 159 -21.82 5.13 17.05
CA ASP A 159 -22.50 4.11 17.84
C ASP A 159 -21.59 2.91 18.11
N HIS A 160 -20.84 2.47 17.09
CA HIS A 160 -19.85 1.40 17.26
C HIS A 160 -18.73 1.82 18.24
N ALA A 161 -18.19 3.03 18.11
CA ALA A 161 -17.18 3.55 19.03
C ALA A 161 -17.71 3.64 20.47
N ASN A 162 -18.96 4.05 20.65
CA ASN A 162 -19.61 4.11 21.95
C ASN A 162 -19.86 2.71 22.55
N ALA A 163 -20.22 1.73 21.72
CA ALA A 163 -20.40 0.35 22.15
C ALA A 163 -19.09 -0.26 22.66
N VAL A 164 -17.99 -0.08 21.93
CA VAL A 164 -16.64 -0.51 22.36
C VAL A 164 -16.23 0.22 23.63
N ARG A 165 -16.45 1.54 23.69
CA ARG A 165 -16.18 2.32 24.90
C ARG A 165 -16.96 1.79 26.10
N ALA A 166 -18.23 1.44 25.95
CA ALA A 166 -19.05 0.91 27.05
C ALA A 166 -18.52 -0.43 27.56
N THR A 167 -18.02 -1.29 26.66
CA THR A 167 -17.40 -2.57 27.03
C THR A 167 -16.08 -2.39 27.78
N GLU A 168 -15.25 -1.44 27.36
CA GLU A 168 -13.92 -1.22 27.94
C GLU A 168 -13.99 -0.34 29.22
N PHE A 169 -15.01 0.49 29.35
CA PHE A 169 -15.13 1.48 30.43
C PHE A 169 -15.06 0.86 31.82
N LEU A 170 -15.77 -0.25 32.06
CA LEU A 170 -15.73 -0.92 33.37
C LEU A 170 -14.36 -1.50 33.69
N SER A 171 -13.66 -2.04 32.69
CA SER A 171 -12.30 -2.55 32.85
C SER A 171 -11.35 -1.43 33.24
N VAL A 172 -11.39 -0.31 32.51
CA VAL A 172 -10.55 0.86 32.77
C VAL A 172 -10.85 1.46 34.15
N VAL A 173 -12.12 1.55 34.55
CA VAL A 173 -12.50 2.06 35.87
C VAL A 173 -11.96 1.16 37.00
N ASN A 174 -12.02 -0.15 36.83
CA ASN A 174 -11.49 -1.09 37.83
C ASN A 174 -9.96 -1.00 37.92
N GLU A 175 -9.27 -0.87 36.79
CA GLU A 175 -7.82 -0.68 36.73
C GLU A 175 -7.40 0.64 37.43
N ILE A 176 -8.12 1.74 37.17
CA ILE A 176 -7.87 3.01 37.85
C ILE A 176 -8.09 2.87 39.36
N ARG A 177 -9.15 2.19 39.80
CA ARG A 177 -9.41 1.96 41.23
C ARG A 177 -8.30 1.14 41.88
N ALA A 178 -7.77 0.14 41.20
CA ALA A 178 -6.64 -0.65 41.67
C ALA A 178 -5.38 0.23 41.81
N MET A 179 -5.05 1.03 40.80
CA MET A 179 -3.91 1.97 40.85
C MET A 179 -4.07 3.01 41.96
N VAL A 180 -5.27 3.54 42.16
CA VAL A 180 -5.56 4.49 43.23
C VAL A 180 -5.32 3.86 44.61
N ALA A 181 -5.75 2.61 44.81
CA ALA A 181 -5.55 1.88 46.06
C ALA A 181 -4.08 1.50 46.29
N GLU A 182 -3.35 1.10 45.25
CA GLU A 182 -1.96 0.65 45.34
C GLU A 182 -0.99 1.80 45.65
N TYR A 183 -1.15 2.93 44.95
CA TYR A 183 -0.24 4.08 45.09
C TYR A 183 -0.73 5.15 46.07
N GLY A 184 -1.90 4.96 46.70
CA GLY A 184 -2.49 5.93 47.63
C GLY A 184 -2.85 7.27 46.98
N ILE A 185 -3.20 7.26 45.70
CA ILE A 185 -3.47 8.45 44.89
C ILE A 185 -4.74 9.13 45.41
N THR A 186 -4.70 10.43 45.68
CA THR A 186 -5.88 11.17 46.14
C THR A 186 -6.58 11.87 44.97
N GLU A 187 -7.85 12.23 45.15
CA GLU A 187 -8.63 12.95 44.13
C GLU A 187 -7.93 14.24 43.65
N LYS A 188 -7.14 14.88 44.53
CA LYS A 188 -6.37 16.10 44.22
C LYS A 188 -5.20 15.84 43.26
N ASP A 189 -4.66 14.62 43.24
CA ASP A 189 -3.56 14.22 42.36
C ASP A 189 -4.07 13.85 40.96
N ILE A 190 -5.32 13.34 40.89
CA ILE A 190 -6.01 12.99 39.64
C ILE A 190 -6.61 14.22 38.96
N PHE A 191 -7.22 15.11 39.76
CA PHE A 191 -7.85 16.34 39.30
C PHE A 191 -7.13 17.57 39.87
N PRO A 192 -5.92 17.91 39.38
CA PRO A 192 -5.23 19.09 39.84
C PRO A 192 -6.06 20.32 39.50
N ALA A 193 -6.38 21.13 40.52
CA ALA A 193 -6.97 22.45 40.32
C ALA A 193 -6.04 23.23 39.38
N HIS A 194 -6.54 23.59 38.19
CA HIS A 194 -5.75 24.36 37.23
C HIS A 194 -5.27 25.67 37.89
N ARG A 195 -4.00 25.70 38.29
CA ARG A 195 -3.32 26.92 38.71
C ARG A 195 -3.24 27.84 37.50
N GLY A 196 -4.12 28.83 37.47
CA GLY A 196 -3.99 29.97 36.57
C GLY A 196 -5.08 30.06 35.51
N ARG A 197 -6.32 30.29 35.93
CA ARG A 197 -7.11 31.28 35.19
C ARG A 197 -6.58 32.65 35.63
N PRO A 198 -5.90 33.43 34.78
CA PRO A 198 -5.51 34.78 35.15
C PRO A 198 -6.78 35.51 35.60
N ARG A 199 -6.78 36.05 36.83
CA ARG A 199 -7.86 36.90 37.32
C ARG A 199 -8.13 37.93 36.24
N LYS A 200 -9.34 37.92 35.67
CA LYS A 200 -9.80 38.92 34.70
C LYS A 200 -9.56 40.28 35.36
N HIS A 201 -8.59 41.03 34.87
CA HIS A 201 -8.19 42.29 35.48
C HIS A 201 -9.43 43.19 35.48
N GLN A 202 -9.95 43.51 36.67
CA GLN A 202 -11.12 44.39 36.75
C GLN A 202 -10.75 45.74 36.08
N PRO A 203 -11.60 46.27 35.20
CA PRO A 203 -11.38 47.59 34.61
C PRO A 203 -11.23 48.61 35.74
N ARG A 204 -10.11 49.34 35.76
CA ARG A 204 -9.92 50.42 36.72
C ARG A 204 -10.96 51.51 36.47
N PRO A 205 -11.44 52.19 37.53
CA PRO A 205 -12.35 53.31 37.37
C PRO A 205 -11.72 54.36 36.44
N PRO A 206 -12.52 54.99 35.57
CA PRO A 206 -12.02 56.04 34.69
C PRO A 206 -11.51 57.23 35.51
N LYS A 207 -10.33 57.74 35.16
CA LYS A 207 -9.71 58.90 35.83
C LYS A 207 -9.95 60.20 35.04
N TYR A 208 -10.08 60.09 33.73
CA TYR A 208 -10.28 61.23 32.83
C TYR A 208 -11.55 61.05 32.00
N ARG A 209 -12.26 62.15 31.71
CA ARG A 209 -13.46 62.20 30.86
C ARG A 209 -13.36 63.34 29.86
N ASP A 210 -13.73 63.07 28.62
CA ASP A 210 -13.87 64.06 27.57
C ASP A 210 -15.12 64.93 27.81
N PRO A 211 -15.00 66.27 27.94
CA PRO A 211 -16.15 67.17 28.11
C PRO A 211 -17.08 67.23 26.88
N GLN A 212 -16.59 66.88 25.69
CA GLN A 212 -17.40 66.96 24.46
C GLN A 212 -18.14 65.65 24.16
N THR A 213 -17.47 64.51 24.33
CA THR A 213 -18.02 63.20 23.93
C THR A 213 -18.42 62.32 25.11
N GLY A 214 -18.02 62.68 26.33
CA GLY A 214 -18.22 61.87 27.53
C GLY A 214 -17.36 60.61 27.59
N ALA A 215 -16.47 60.38 26.62
CA ALA A 215 -15.56 59.23 26.60
C ALA A 215 -14.63 59.25 27.81
N THR A 216 -14.35 58.08 28.39
CA THR A 216 -13.57 57.97 29.62
C THR A 216 -12.27 57.20 29.43
N TRP A 217 -11.25 57.54 30.22
CA TRP A 217 -9.95 56.88 30.19
C TRP A 217 -9.40 56.69 31.59
N SER A 218 -8.95 55.47 31.91
CA SER A 218 -8.43 55.09 33.23
C SER A 218 -7.01 55.61 33.51
N GLY A 219 -6.40 56.35 32.57
CA GLY A 219 -5.03 56.87 32.70
C GLY A 219 -3.94 55.85 32.39
N ARG A 220 -4.29 54.60 32.03
CA ARG A 220 -3.34 53.53 31.68
C ARG A 220 -3.46 53.18 30.19
N GLY A 221 -2.33 52.95 29.52
CA GLY A 221 -2.26 52.62 28.09
C GLY A 221 -2.09 53.84 27.17
N ARG A 222 -2.33 53.66 25.87
CA ARG A 222 -2.18 54.73 24.88
C ARG A 222 -3.25 55.82 25.13
N PRO A 223 -2.86 57.09 25.32
CA PRO A 223 -3.82 58.16 25.55
C PRO A 223 -4.75 58.34 24.34
N PRO A 224 -6.06 58.49 24.54
CA PRO A 224 -7.02 58.79 23.48
C PRO A 224 -6.72 60.13 22.79
N ALA A 225 -7.20 60.30 21.56
CA ALA A 225 -6.94 61.49 20.75
C ALA A 225 -7.39 62.81 21.42
N TRP A 226 -8.43 62.78 22.26
CA TRP A 226 -9.00 63.97 22.90
C TRP A 226 -8.12 64.55 24.02
N ILE A 227 -7.31 63.73 24.71
CA ILE A 227 -6.39 64.16 25.78
C ILE A 227 -4.92 64.21 25.32
N ARG A 228 -4.58 63.59 24.20
CA ARG A 228 -3.22 63.52 23.67
C ARG A 228 -2.70 64.92 23.31
N GLY A 229 -1.61 65.35 23.96
CA GLY A 229 -0.98 66.66 23.73
C GLY A 229 -1.65 67.84 24.42
N LYS A 230 -2.66 67.62 25.28
CA LYS A 230 -3.35 68.66 26.06
C LYS A 230 -3.06 68.52 27.56
N THR A 231 -3.28 69.59 28.33
CA THR A 231 -3.16 69.57 29.80
C THR A 231 -4.19 68.63 30.41
N ARG A 232 -3.72 67.54 31.03
CA ARG A 232 -4.56 66.41 31.49
C ARG A 232 -5.49 66.76 32.64
N GLU A 233 -5.13 67.74 33.46
CA GLU A 233 -5.91 68.23 34.61
C GLU A 233 -7.29 68.75 34.21
N ARG A 234 -7.43 69.29 32.98
CA ARG A 234 -8.71 69.80 32.47
C ARG A 234 -9.74 68.71 32.19
N PHE A 235 -9.28 67.46 32.09
CA PHE A 235 -10.11 66.30 31.76
C PHE A 235 -10.24 65.35 32.94
N GLU A 236 -9.68 65.67 34.10
CA GLU A 236 -9.71 64.81 35.28
C GLU A 236 -11.11 64.82 35.90
N ILE A 237 -11.65 63.63 36.13
CA ILE A 237 -12.91 63.48 36.86
C ILE A 237 -12.58 63.78 38.31
N LYS A 238 -13.00 64.95 38.81
CA LYS A 238 -12.95 65.23 40.24
C LYS A 238 -13.90 64.25 40.93
N GLY A 239 -13.33 63.34 41.72
CA GLY A 239 -14.07 62.43 42.58
C GLY A 239 -14.68 63.16 43.76
#